data_AF-A0A7C4G6F4-F1
#
_entry.id   AF-A0A7C4G6F4-F1
#
_cell.length_a   1.000
_cell.length_b   1.000
_cell.length_c   1.000
_cell.angle_alpha   90.00
_cell.angle_beta   90.00
_cell.angle_gamma   90.00
#
_symmetry.space_group_name_H-M   'P 1'
#
loop_
_entity.id
_entity.type
_entity.pdbx_description
1 polymer ?
#
loop_
_entity_poly.entity_id
_entity_poly.type
_entity_poly.pdbx_seq_one_letter_code
_entity_poly.pdbx_strand_id
1 'polypeptide(L)'
;MYRAGAVWIVVAAAAAFAQPKLPPPPVNRALYEAAMAGPLSQVEEIVFAVRYPGSPSADGHWYANFGYYAHDRDRKAYAEGGKLCKLNLRSGKVTAILDDPRGGVRDPQVHYDGKKILFAYRKGGTEYYHLYEINSDGTGLRQITSGPWDDFEPTYLPDGDIVFVSSRGRRWVNCWLTQVAILYRCRPDGSGIRPISSNNEQD
;
A
#
# COMPACT_ATOMS: atom_id res chain seq x y z
N MET A 1 4.72 -11.56 64.75
CA MET A 1 5.76 -12.00 63.79
C MET A 1 5.08 -12.44 62.49
N TYR A 2 4.96 -11.54 61.51
CA TYR A 2 4.61 -11.89 60.13
C TYR A 2 5.55 -11.10 59.22
N ARG A 3 6.18 -11.81 58.29
CA ARG A 3 7.36 -11.39 57.51
C ARG A 3 6.98 -10.36 56.44
N ALA A 4 7.83 -9.34 56.29
CA ALA A 4 7.83 -8.47 55.13
C ALA A 4 8.17 -9.28 53.88
N GLY A 5 7.22 -9.36 52.93
CA GLY A 5 7.46 -9.91 51.59
C GLY A 5 8.07 -8.83 50.71
N ALA A 6 9.24 -9.10 50.15
CA ALA A 6 9.89 -8.22 49.18
C ALA A 6 9.07 -8.15 47.89
N VAL A 7 8.78 -6.92 47.43
CA VAL A 7 8.22 -6.66 46.11
C VAL A 7 9.38 -6.60 45.12
N TRP A 8 9.38 -7.51 44.15
CA TRP A 8 10.31 -7.47 43.02
C TRP A 8 9.63 -6.77 41.84
N ILE A 9 10.18 -5.65 41.39
CA ILE A 9 9.79 -5.02 40.13
C ILE A 9 10.75 -5.55 39.06
N VAL A 10 10.24 -6.35 38.13
CA VAL A 10 10.97 -6.71 36.91
C VAL A 10 10.75 -5.59 35.90
N VAL A 11 11.75 -4.71 35.72
CA VAL A 11 11.77 -3.78 34.60
C VAL A 11 12.35 -4.53 33.40
N ALA A 12 11.48 -4.99 32.50
CA ALA A 12 11.91 -5.51 31.21
C ALA A 12 12.36 -4.33 30.33
N ALA A 13 13.67 -4.09 30.27
CA ALA A 13 14.24 -3.26 29.23
C ALA A 13 14.15 -4.02 27.89
N ALA A 14 13.23 -3.61 27.02
CA ALA A 14 13.21 -4.09 25.64
C ALA A 14 14.44 -3.54 24.91
N ALA A 15 15.53 -4.30 24.91
CA ALA A 15 16.61 -4.07 23.97
C ALA A 15 16.04 -4.30 22.56
N ALA A 16 15.99 -3.25 21.75
CA ALA A 16 15.68 -3.36 20.34
C ALA A 16 16.75 -4.24 19.69
N PHE A 17 16.45 -5.52 19.46
CA PHE A 17 17.28 -6.37 18.63
C PHE A 17 17.21 -5.81 17.21
N ALA A 18 18.26 -5.11 16.79
CA ALA A 18 18.44 -4.78 15.39
C ALA A 18 18.46 -6.10 14.61
N GLN A 19 17.42 -6.33 13.81
CA GLN A 19 17.39 -7.46 12.88
C GLN A 19 18.66 -7.37 12.02
N PRO A 20 19.52 -8.41 12.01
CA PRO A 20 20.70 -8.38 11.16
C PRO A 20 20.24 -8.19 9.73
N LYS A 21 20.83 -7.21 9.03
CA LYS A 21 20.62 -7.04 7.59
C LYS A 21 21.04 -8.33 6.92
N LEU A 22 20.07 -9.15 6.52
CA LEU A 22 20.34 -10.32 5.70
C LEU A 22 21.05 -9.85 4.43
N PRO A 23 22.07 -10.58 3.96
CA PRO A 23 22.62 -10.31 2.64
C PRO A 23 21.48 -10.39 1.61
N PRO A 24 21.49 -9.56 0.56
CA PRO A 24 20.49 -9.64 -0.47
C PRO A 24 20.44 -11.08 -0.99
N PRO A 25 19.23 -11.64 -1.23
CA PRO A 25 19.12 -12.98 -1.77
C PRO A 25 19.93 -13.09 -3.06
N PRO A 26 20.55 -14.25 -3.33
CA PRO A 26 21.30 -14.45 -4.55
C PRO A 26 20.40 -14.18 -5.75
N VAL A 27 20.86 -13.33 -6.67
CA VAL A 27 20.13 -13.06 -7.91
C VAL A 27 20.12 -14.33 -8.74
N ASN A 28 18.94 -14.88 -8.99
CA ASN A 28 18.79 -15.98 -9.95
C ASN A 28 18.97 -15.44 -11.36
N ARG A 29 20.23 -15.37 -11.79
CA ARG A 29 20.63 -14.78 -13.07
C ARG A 29 20.03 -15.52 -14.26
N ALA A 30 19.91 -16.85 -14.17
CA ALA A 30 19.26 -17.65 -15.20
C ALA A 30 17.77 -17.31 -15.34
N LEU A 31 17.06 -17.08 -14.24
CA LEU A 31 15.65 -16.66 -14.27
C LEU A 31 15.51 -15.26 -14.89
N TYR A 32 16.39 -14.33 -14.53
CA TYR A 32 16.41 -12.99 -15.12
C TYR A 32 16.66 -13.05 -16.63
N GLU A 33 17.68 -13.78 -17.07
CA GLU A 33 18.03 -13.93 -18.48
C GLU A 33 16.89 -14.60 -19.27
N ALA A 34 16.26 -15.63 -18.73
CA ALA A 34 15.09 -16.27 -19.33
C ALA A 34 13.89 -15.33 -19.44
N ALA A 35 13.62 -14.51 -18.42
CA ALA A 35 12.54 -13.53 -18.45
C ALA A 35 12.80 -12.45 -19.52
N MET A 36 14.03 -11.96 -19.63
CA MET A 36 14.44 -10.94 -20.60
C MET A 36 14.45 -11.48 -22.04
N ALA A 37 14.79 -12.76 -22.24
CA ALA A 37 14.74 -13.41 -23.55
C ALA A 37 13.31 -13.79 -23.97
N GLY A 38 12.39 -13.96 -23.02
CA GLY A 38 11.00 -14.35 -23.27
C GLY A 38 10.00 -13.24 -22.95
N PRO A 39 9.24 -13.37 -21.84
CA PRO A 39 8.06 -12.53 -21.56
C PRO A 39 8.36 -11.03 -21.41
N LEU A 40 9.59 -10.63 -21.07
CA LEU A 40 10.00 -9.22 -20.91
C LEU A 40 10.81 -8.69 -22.09
N SER A 41 10.96 -9.47 -23.17
CA SER A 41 11.76 -9.10 -24.35
C SER A 41 11.28 -7.79 -25.01
N GLN A 42 9.97 -7.51 -24.95
CA GLN A 42 9.36 -6.28 -25.46
C GLN A 42 8.97 -5.29 -24.36
N VAL A 43 9.26 -5.59 -23.09
CA VAL A 43 8.98 -4.68 -21.97
C VAL A 43 10.17 -3.76 -21.76
N GLU A 44 9.93 -2.45 -21.89
CA GLU A 44 10.94 -1.41 -21.67
C GLU A 44 11.02 -0.96 -20.21
N GLU A 45 9.86 -0.79 -19.57
CA GLU A 45 9.75 -0.23 -18.22
C GLU A 45 8.83 -1.08 -17.33
N ILE A 46 9.19 -1.18 -16.04
CA ILE A 46 8.32 -1.70 -14.98
C ILE A 46 7.91 -0.54 -14.08
N VAL A 47 6.60 -0.40 -13.83
CA VAL A 47 6.06 0.51 -12.82
C VAL A 47 5.94 -0.22 -11.50
N PHE A 48 6.40 0.39 -10.41
CA PHE A 48 6.31 -0.17 -9.07
C PHE A 48 6.17 0.91 -8.01
N ALA A 49 5.57 0.55 -6.88
CA ALA A 49 5.51 1.41 -5.70
C ALA A 49 6.64 1.05 -4.73
N VAL A 50 7.41 2.06 -4.31
CA VAL A 50 8.29 1.92 -3.15
C VAL A 50 7.42 2.14 -1.93
N ARG A 51 7.27 1.09 -1.14
CA ARG A 51 6.67 1.14 0.19
C ARG A 51 7.79 1.09 1.21
N TYR A 52 7.58 1.70 2.36
CA TYR A 52 8.44 1.57 3.53
C TYR A 52 7.75 0.72 4.60
N PRO A 53 7.61 -0.62 4.41
CA PRO A 53 7.25 -1.53 5.48
C PRO A 53 8.46 -1.61 6.42
N GLY A 54 8.60 -0.64 7.33
CA GLY A 54 9.82 -0.53 8.15
C GLY A 54 10.12 0.84 8.74
N SER A 55 9.20 1.82 8.71
CA SER A 55 9.28 2.96 9.63
C SER A 55 9.51 2.43 11.06
N PRO A 56 10.15 3.16 11.99
CA PRO A 56 10.27 2.75 13.40
C PRO A 56 8.94 2.35 14.07
N SER A 57 7.80 2.68 13.44
CA SER A 57 6.43 2.28 13.79
C SER A 57 5.92 0.96 13.15
N ALA A 58 6.63 0.39 12.18
CA ALA A 58 6.28 -0.86 11.50
C ALA A 58 6.88 -2.04 12.26
N ASP A 59 6.02 -2.84 12.88
CA ASP A 59 6.37 -4.06 13.62
C ASP A 59 6.71 -5.26 12.72
N GLY A 60 7.09 -5.02 11.47
CA GLY A 60 7.38 -6.07 10.50
C GLY A 60 6.15 -6.70 9.85
N HIS A 61 4.93 -6.19 10.06
CA HIS A 61 3.76 -6.64 9.30
C HIS A 61 3.80 -6.16 7.85
N TRP A 62 4.10 -7.08 6.93
CA TRP A 62 4.16 -6.84 5.48
C TRP A 62 2.79 -6.67 4.81
N TYR A 63 1.71 -7.08 5.50
CA TYR A 63 0.32 -7.04 5.01
C TYR A 63 -0.48 -5.85 5.56
N ALA A 64 0.19 -4.94 6.25
CA ALA A 64 -0.46 -3.75 6.80
C ALA A 64 -0.83 -2.80 5.65
N ASN A 65 -2.13 -2.71 5.38
CA ASN A 65 -2.66 -2.15 4.13
C ASN A 65 -3.26 -0.75 4.31
N PHE A 66 -4.05 -0.53 5.36
CA PHE A 66 -4.70 0.74 5.68
C PHE A 66 -5.12 0.76 7.16
N GLY A 67 -5.65 1.88 7.64
CA GLY A 67 -6.18 1.98 9.00
C GLY A 67 -5.12 1.89 10.09
N TYR A 68 -5.43 1.16 11.15
CA TYR A 68 -4.71 1.15 12.41
C TYR A 68 -4.68 -0.26 13.04
N TYR A 69 -3.83 -0.45 14.04
CA TYR A 69 -3.68 -1.75 14.69
C TYR A 69 -4.90 -2.10 15.54
N ALA A 70 -5.22 -3.40 15.61
CA ALA A 70 -6.41 -3.89 16.30
C ALA A 70 -6.56 -3.38 17.74
N HIS A 71 -5.45 -3.14 18.45
CA HIS A 71 -5.40 -2.72 19.86
C HIS A 71 -5.18 -1.20 20.07
N ASP A 72 -4.93 -0.42 19.01
CA ASP A 72 -4.57 1.00 19.12
C ASP A 72 -4.95 1.75 17.83
N ARG A 73 -5.88 2.72 17.95
CA ARG A 73 -6.38 3.53 16.81
C ARG A 73 -5.42 4.63 16.36
N ASP A 74 -4.54 5.03 17.26
CA ASP A 74 -3.56 6.09 17.03
C ASP A 74 -2.30 5.50 16.38
N ARG A 75 -2.07 4.20 16.56
CA ARG A 75 -1.03 3.46 15.84
C ARG A 75 -1.50 3.10 14.44
N LYS A 76 -1.08 3.88 13.44
CA LYS A 76 -1.39 3.62 12.03
C LYS A 76 -0.60 2.42 11.47
N ALA A 77 -1.27 1.65 10.60
CA ALA A 77 -0.72 0.47 9.95
C ALA A 77 0.14 0.81 8.71
N TYR A 78 0.27 2.09 8.37
CA TYR A 78 1.03 2.58 7.22
C TYR A 78 2.11 3.57 7.65
N ALA A 79 3.08 3.81 6.76
CA ALA A 79 4.18 4.76 6.97
C ALA A 79 4.24 5.82 5.87
N GLU A 80 5.00 6.89 6.13
CA GLU A 80 5.37 7.89 5.12
C GLU A 80 6.50 7.40 4.20
N GLY A 81 6.83 8.20 3.18
CA GLY A 81 7.94 7.97 2.26
C GLY A 81 7.58 7.17 1.00
N GLY A 82 6.30 6.88 0.76
CA GLY A 82 5.89 6.10 -0.40
C GLY A 82 6.19 6.81 -1.73
N LYS A 83 6.64 6.07 -2.74
CA LYS A 83 6.94 6.61 -4.08
C LYS A 83 6.33 5.76 -5.19
N LEU A 84 5.97 6.40 -6.29
CA LEU A 84 5.71 5.72 -7.56
C LEU A 84 6.95 5.81 -8.43
N CYS A 85 7.45 4.69 -8.93
CA CYS A 85 8.69 4.61 -9.68
C CYS A 85 8.53 3.84 -11.00
N LYS A 86 9.44 4.10 -11.94
CA LYS A 86 9.71 3.27 -13.12
C LYS A 86 11.12 2.73 -13.06
N LEU A 87 11.28 1.46 -13.42
CA LEU A 87 12.57 0.83 -13.73
C LEU A 87 12.66 0.63 -15.23
N ASN A 88 13.64 1.26 -15.88
CA ASN A 88 13.97 0.94 -17.26
C ASN A 88 14.80 -0.36 -17.30
N LEU A 89 14.28 -1.39 -17.94
CA LEU A 89 14.87 -2.73 -17.96
C LEU A 89 16.13 -2.85 -18.82
N ARG A 90 16.43 -1.86 -19.66
CA ARG A 90 17.61 -1.87 -20.54
C ARG A 90 18.82 -1.17 -19.90
N SER A 91 18.56 -0.07 -19.21
CA SER A 91 19.59 0.73 -18.54
C SER A 91 19.74 0.43 -17.05
N GLY A 92 18.74 -0.21 -16.43
CA GLY A 92 18.65 -0.37 -14.97
C GLY A 92 18.31 0.92 -14.24
N LYS A 93 18.02 2.02 -14.95
CA LYS A 93 17.71 3.32 -14.35
C LYS A 93 16.34 3.27 -13.65
N VAL A 94 16.33 3.64 -12.37
CA VAL A 94 15.10 3.89 -11.61
C VAL A 94 14.79 5.39 -11.63
N THR A 95 13.55 5.74 -11.94
CA THR A 95 13.05 7.13 -11.93
C THR A 95 11.79 7.22 -11.07
N ALA A 96 11.74 8.16 -10.14
CA ALA A 96 10.50 8.45 -9.42
C ALA A 96 9.56 9.28 -10.31
N ILE A 97 8.32 8.81 -10.46
CA ILE A 97 7.23 9.51 -11.16
C ILE A 97 6.45 10.39 -10.18
N LEU A 98 6.29 9.90 -8.95
CA LEU A 98 5.70 10.64 -7.83
C LEU A 98 6.55 10.39 -6.59
N ASP A 99 7.04 11.47 -5.99
CA ASP A 99 7.85 11.46 -4.78
C ASP A 99 7.23 12.44 -3.77
N ASP A 100 6.43 11.91 -2.85
CA ASP A 100 5.94 12.64 -1.69
C ASP A 100 6.58 12.04 -0.43
N PRO A 101 7.59 12.69 0.16
CA PRO A 101 8.29 12.19 1.34
C PRO A 101 7.37 11.93 2.54
N ARG A 102 6.25 12.64 2.64
CA ARG A 102 5.24 12.45 3.70
C ARG A 102 4.06 11.60 3.24
N GLY A 103 4.02 11.22 1.98
CA GLY A 103 2.94 10.46 1.36
C GLY A 103 3.11 8.96 1.50
N GLY A 104 2.10 8.23 1.06
CA GLY A 104 2.12 6.78 0.88
C GLY A 104 1.58 6.43 -0.49
N VAL A 105 2.31 5.63 -1.27
CA VAL A 105 1.91 5.17 -2.61
C VAL A 105 1.85 3.66 -2.59
N ARG A 106 0.79 3.09 -3.17
CA ARG A 106 0.65 1.64 -3.31
C ARG A 106 -0.23 1.24 -4.49
N ASP A 107 -0.18 -0.05 -4.79
CA ASP A 107 -1.06 -0.75 -5.74
C ASP A 107 -1.13 -0.14 -7.16
N PRO A 108 0.00 0.17 -7.82
CA PRO A 108 -0.03 0.74 -9.16
C PRO A 108 -0.54 -0.27 -10.20
N GLN A 109 -1.40 0.19 -11.08
CA GLN A 109 -1.91 -0.52 -12.25
C GLN A 109 -1.67 0.34 -13.49
N VAL A 110 -0.96 -0.23 -14.46
CA VAL A 110 -0.76 0.42 -15.76
C VAL A 110 -2.02 0.18 -16.60
N HIS A 111 -2.56 1.25 -17.19
CA HIS A 111 -3.70 1.14 -18.10
C HIS A 111 -3.33 0.31 -19.34
N TYR A 112 -4.30 -0.30 -20.01
CA TYR A 112 -4.07 -1.20 -21.15
C TYR A 112 -3.32 -0.56 -22.33
N ASP A 113 -3.36 0.77 -22.44
CA ASP A 113 -2.64 1.54 -23.47
C ASP A 113 -1.22 1.99 -23.05
N GLY A 114 -0.80 1.72 -21.81
CA GLY A 114 0.51 2.11 -21.27
C GLY A 114 0.68 3.61 -20.99
N LYS A 115 -0.36 4.44 -21.19
CA LYS A 115 -0.25 5.90 -21.08
C LYS A 115 -0.55 6.43 -19.69
N LYS A 116 -1.26 5.65 -18.88
CA LYS A 116 -1.74 6.08 -17.57
C LYS A 116 -1.47 5.02 -16.52
N ILE A 117 -1.35 5.47 -15.28
CA ILE A 117 -1.12 4.64 -14.11
C ILE A 117 -2.18 5.01 -13.07
N LEU A 118 -2.99 4.03 -12.66
CA LEU A 118 -3.94 4.13 -11.56
C LEU A 118 -3.30 3.55 -10.30
N PHE A 119 -3.47 4.20 -9.16
CA PHE A 119 -2.82 3.79 -7.93
C PHE A 119 -3.55 4.36 -6.72
N ALA A 120 -3.27 3.80 -5.54
CA ALA A 120 -3.73 4.36 -4.29
C ALA A 120 -2.64 5.28 -3.72
N TYR A 121 -3.05 6.48 -3.33
CA TYR A 121 -2.16 7.50 -2.82
C TYR A 121 -2.77 8.20 -1.61
N ARG A 122 -2.04 8.15 -0.50
CA ARG A 122 -2.28 8.95 0.69
C ARG A 122 -1.33 10.13 0.63
N LYS A 123 -1.85 11.29 0.24
CA LYS A 123 -1.08 12.53 0.16
C LYS A 123 -0.48 12.88 1.54
N GLY A 124 0.73 13.41 1.55
CA GLY A 124 1.42 13.78 2.78
C GLY A 124 0.65 14.80 3.61
N GLY A 125 0.54 14.55 4.91
CA GLY A 125 -0.29 15.34 5.83
C GLY A 125 -1.79 15.02 5.76
N THR A 126 -2.18 13.95 5.06
CA THR A 126 -3.57 13.43 5.05
C THR A 126 -3.63 12.03 5.66
N GLU A 127 -4.82 11.59 6.04
CA GLU A 127 -5.00 10.32 6.72
C GLU A 127 -5.28 9.15 5.76
N TYR A 128 -6.10 9.38 4.72
CA TYR A 128 -6.70 8.29 3.94
C TYR A 128 -6.03 8.09 2.58
N TYR A 129 -5.95 6.84 2.15
CA TYR A 129 -5.63 6.52 0.76
C TYR A 129 -6.83 6.84 -0.13
N HIS A 130 -6.56 7.50 -1.25
CA HIS A 130 -7.53 7.69 -2.33
C HIS A 130 -6.97 7.21 -3.64
N LEU A 131 -7.85 6.97 -4.61
CA LEU A 131 -7.45 6.59 -5.94
C LEU A 131 -6.99 7.82 -6.72
N TYR A 132 -5.85 7.69 -7.39
CA TYR A 132 -5.30 8.69 -8.28
C TYR A 132 -4.90 8.06 -9.61
N GLU A 133 -4.91 8.87 -10.64
CA GLU A 133 -4.38 8.54 -11.96
C GLU A 133 -3.29 9.56 -12.32
N ILE A 134 -2.24 9.10 -12.98
CA ILE A 134 -1.14 9.93 -13.48
C ILE A 134 -0.73 9.43 -14.87
N ASN A 135 -0.26 10.32 -15.73
CA ASN A 135 0.32 9.91 -17.01
C ASN A 135 1.64 9.15 -16.77
N SER A 136 2.01 8.25 -17.67
CA SER A 136 3.23 7.44 -17.54
C SER A 136 4.53 8.26 -17.65
N ASP A 137 4.45 9.52 -18.09
CA ASP A 137 5.51 10.52 -18.05
C ASP A 137 5.59 11.32 -16.73
N GLY A 138 4.63 11.12 -15.82
CA GLY A 138 4.52 11.80 -14.54
C GLY A 138 3.74 13.10 -14.53
N THR A 139 3.14 13.49 -15.66
CA THR A 139 2.25 14.65 -15.73
C THR A 139 0.80 14.26 -15.40
N GLY A 140 -0.07 15.26 -15.24
CA GLY A 140 -1.52 15.03 -15.21
C GLY A 140 -2.04 14.29 -13.97
N LEU A 141 -1.33 14.36 -12.83
CA LEU A 141 -1.80 13.77 -11.56
C LEU A 141 -3.22 14.25 -11.23
N ARG A 142 -4.16 13.30 -11.12
CA ARG A 142 -5.57 13.56 -10.87
C ARG A 142 -6.13 12.66 -9.78
N GLN A 143 -6.82 13.25 -8.82
CA GLN A 143 -7.56 12.52 -7.78
C GLN A 143 -8.90 12.01 -8.33
N ILE A 144 -9.24 10.75 -8.06
CA ILE A 144 -10.49 10.10 -8.49
C ILE A 144 -11.47 9.99 -7.33
N THR A 145 -11.01 9.54 -6.16
CA THR A 145 -11.88 9.39 -4.98
C THR A 145 -11.50 10.34 -3.85
N SER A 146 -12.43 10.57 -2.92
CA SER A 146 -12.23 11.44 -1.77
C SER A 146 -13.13 11.06 -0.60
N GLY A 147 -12.85 11.64 0.57
CA GLY A 147 -13.65 11.51 1.79
C GLY A 147 -12.86 10.92 2.95
N PRO A 148 -13.49 10.69 4.10
CA PRO A 148 -12.83 10.13 5.28
C PRO A 148 -12.75 8.59 5.24
N TRP A 149 -12.37 8.03 4.09
CA TRP A 149 -12.33 6.59 3.83
C TRP A 149 -11.10 6.22 3.03
N ASP A 150 -10.55 5.04 3.29
CA ASP A 150 -9.49 4.46 2.49
C ASP A 150 -10.09 3.78 1.26
N ASP A 151 -9.59 4.14 0.08
CA ASP A 151 -9.83 3.47 -1.20
C ASP A 151 -8.47 3.00 -1.75
N PHE A 152 -8.32 1.71 -2.02
CA PHE A 152 -7.05 1.09 -2.39
C PHE A 152 -7.25 -0.17 -3.25
N GLU A 153 -6.14 -0.80 -3.68
CA GLU A 153 -6.15 -1.96 -4.59
C GLU A 153 -7.05 -1.75 -5.83
N PRO A 154 -6.90 -0.63 -6.56
CA PRO A 154 -7.73 -0.37 -7.71
C PRO A 154 -7.33 -1.24 -8.90
N THR A 155 -8.25 -1.46 -9.83
CA THR A 155 -7.94 -1.94 -11.19
C THR A 155 -8.91 -1.39 -12.22
N TYR A 156 -8.40 -1.19 -13.43
CA TYR A 156 -9.21 -0.81 -14.58
C TYR A 156 -10.08 -1.98 -15.02
N LEU A 157 -11.30 -1.68 -15.44
CA LEU A 157 -12.19 -2.62 -16.10
C LEU A 157 -12.20 -2.38 -17.62
N PRO A 158 -12.51 -3.40 -18.44
CA PRO A 158 -12.59 -3.25 -19.90
C PRO A 158 -13.64 -2.26 -20.39
N ASP A 159 -14.65 -1.96 -19.58
CA ASP A 159 -15.69 -0.95 -19.87
C ASP A 159 -15.27 0.48 -19.49
N GLY A 160 -14.04 0.66 -19.02
CA GLY A 160 -13.47 1.93 -18.59
C GLY A 160 -13.73 2.28 -17.12
N ASP A 161 -14.61 1.55 -16.44
CA ASP A 161 -14.83 1.77 -15.01
C ASP A 161 -13.64 1.27 -14.17
N ILE A 162 -13.67 1.61 -12.88
CA ILE A 162 -12.66 1.22 -11.91
C ILE A 162 -13.34 0.40 -10.83
N VAL A 163 -12.76 -0.75 -10.51
CA VAL A 163 -13.09 -1.52 -9.29
C VAL A 163 -11.97 -1.35 -8.27
N PHE A 164 -12.33 -1.28 -7.00
CA PHE A 164 -11.39 -1.03 -5.90
C PHE A 164 -11.95 -1.54 -4.58
N VAL A 165 -11.09 -1.59 -3.56
CA VAL A 165 -11.46 -1.93 -2.19
C VAL A 165 -11.64 -0.65 -1.38
N SER A 166 -12.70 -0.56 -0.58
CA SER A 166 -13.00 0.65 0.20
C SER A 166 -13.53 0.40 1.61
N SER A 167 -13.03 1.18 2.57
CA SER A 167 -13.53 1.19 3.97
C SER A 167 -14.80 2.03 4.15
N ARG A 168 -15.31 2.68 3.10
CA ARG A 168 -16.55 3.48 3.10
C ARG A 168 -17.78 2.71 3.57
N GLY A 169 -17.75 1.38 3.47
CA GLY A 169 -18.80 0.49 3.96
C GLY A 169 -18.92 0.43 5.49
N ARG A 170 -17.95 0.99 6.23
CA ARG A 170 -17.88 1.01 7.70
C ARG A 170 -18.13 -0.38 8.26
N ARG A 171 -17.22 -1.28 7.95
CA ARG A 171 -17.26 -2.68 8.38
C ARG A 171 -16.05 -2.96 9.24
N TRP A 172 -16.19 -3.89 10.17
CA TRP A 172 -15.14 -4.33 11.08
C TRP A 172 -15.13 -5.86 11.15
N VAL A 173 -14.00 -6.43 11.57
CA VAL A 173 -13.94 -7.81 12.05
C VAL A 173 -13.99 -7.81 13.57
N ASN A 174 -14.38 -8.93 14.17
CA ASN A 174 -14.46 -9.16 15.62
C ASN A 174 -13.17 -8.88 16.42
N CYS A 175 -12.03 -8.67 15.75
CA CYS A 175 -10.78 -8.24 16.36
C CYS A 175 -10.80 -6.74 16.71
N TRP A 176 -11.67 -6.39 17.67
CA TRP A 176 -11.82 -5.09 18.32
C TRP A 176 -12.09 -3.92 17.36
N LEU A 177 -11.04 -3.27 16.84
CA LEU A 177 -11.18 -2.01 16.10
C LEU A 177 -10.79 -2.12 14.63
N THR A 178 -10.39 -3.30 14.15
CA THR A 178 -9.85 -3.49 12.81
C THR A 178 -10.91 -3.23 11.74
N GLN A 179 -10.73 -2.16 10.98
CA GLN A 179 -11.59 -1.84 9.84
C GLN A 179 -11.40 -2.86 8.72
N VAL A 180 -12.48 -3.22 8.06
CA VAL A 180 -12.45 -3.98 6.82
C VAL A 180 -13.07 -3.19 5.68
N ALA A 181 -12.66 -3.57 4.48
CA ALA A 181 -13.05 -2.93 3.25
C ALA A 181 -13.68 -3.97 2.33
N ILE A 182 -14.62 -3.51 1.50
CA ILE A 182 -15.36 -4.34 0.54
C ILE A 182 -15.15 -3.80 -0.86
N LEU A 183 -15.61 -4.53 -1.88
CA LEU A 183 -15.45 -4.12 -3.26
C LEU A 183 -16.45 -3.01 -3.62
N TYR A 184 -15.93 -1.99 -4.29
CA TYR A 184 -16.67 -0.88 -4.88
C TYR A 184 -16.33 -0.74 -6.35
N ARG A 185 -17.22 -0.08 -7.08
CA ARG A 185 -17.01 0.32 -8.46
C ARG A 185 -17.36 1.79 -8.63
N CYS A 186 -16.62 2.49 -9.48
CA CYS A 186 -16.93 3.86 -9.92
C CYS A 186 -16.57 4.07 -11.39
N ARG A 187 -17.05 5.18 -11.95
CA ARG A 187 -16.62 5.67 -13.27
C ARG A 187 -15.20 6.24 -13.20
N PRO A 188 -14.51 6.41 -14.36
CA PRO A 188 -13.16 6.99 -14.38
C PRO A 188 -13.06 8.34 -13.66
N ASP A 189 -14.11 9.15 -13.67
CA ASP A 189 -14.16 10.46 -13.02
C ASP A 189 -14.46 10.43 -11.52
N GLY A 190 -14.60 9.23 -10.93
CA GLY A 190 -14.97 9.04 -9.53
C GLY A 190 -16.47 9.14 -9.26
N SER A 191 -17.30 9.41 -10.26
CA SER A 191 -18.75 9.43 -10.10
C SER A 191 -19.32 8.00 -9.99
N GLY A 192 -20.51 7.89 -9.41
CA GLY A 192 -21.23 6.61 -9.35
C GLY A 192 -20.58 5.55 -8.44
N ILE A 193 -19.80 5.97 -7.44
CA ILE A 193 -19.25 5.07 -6.41
C ILE A 193 -20.38 4.27 -5.77
N ARG A 194 -20.31 2.94 -5.89
CA ARG A 194 -21.28 2.02 -5.29
C ARG A 194 -20.62 0.72 -4.85
N PRO A 195 -21.11 0.08 -3.77
CA PRO A 195 -20.62 -1.24 -3.38
C PRO A 195 -21.04 -2.29 -4.43
N ILE A 196 -20.19 -3.29 -4.63
CA ILE A 196 -20.45 -4.45 -5.50
C ILE A 196 -20.20 -5.79 -4.82
N SER A 197 -19.68 -5.77 -3.59
CA SER A 197 -19.72 -6.90 -2.68
C SER A 197 -20.30 -6.48 -1.34
N SER A 198 -20.63 -7.45 -0.50
CA SER A 198 -21.02 -7.25 0.88
C SER A 198 -19.95 -7.82 1.83
N ASN A 199 -19.96 -7.36 3.07
CA ASN A 199 -19.36 -8.11 4.16
C ASN A 199 -20.53 -8.77 4.92
N ASN A 200 -20.72 -10.07 4.71
CA ASN A 200 -21.82 -10.83 5.28
C ASN A 200 -21.50 -11.45 6.64
N GLU A 201 -20.27 -11.26 7.15
CA GLU A 201 -19.96 -11.60 8.53
C GLU A 201 -20.84 -10.73 9.45
N GLN A 202 -21.59 -11.39 10.34
CA GLN A 202 -22.70 -10.78 11.09
C GLN A 202 -22.31 -10.23 12.47
N ASP A 203 -21.03 -10.16 12.79
CA ASP A 203 -20.59 -9.76 14.12
C ASP A 203 -19.89 -8.39 14.12
#